data_AF-A0A8S3QVJ1-F1
#
_entry.id   AF-A0A8S3QVJ1-F1
#
_cell.length_a   1.000
_cell.length_b   1.000
_cell.length_c   1.000
_cell.angle_alpha   90.00
_cell.angle_beta   90.00
_cell.angle_gamma   90.00
#
_symmetry.space_group_name_H-M   'P 1'
#
loop_
_entity.id
_entity.type
_entity.pdbx_description
1 polymer ?
#
loop_
_entity_poly.entity_id
_entity_poly.type
_entity_poly.pdbx_seq_one_letter_code
_entity_poly.pdbx_strand_id
1 'polypeptide(L)'
;MKQDLKSSGFFVNKDKSIWQPTKKLIWLGFVWDLNTHTLEIPSEKIQRFKNDINSLHSVSPTARQLAKITGKIISFMPSLGNICRIMSRNMLMLISTSRYWDEQILLTSNAISEINFWHTNCELLPSKTLFSNNFLPDKIVYTDASSFAAAGYTVETFKKVVHKMWTFEEKQKSSTYRELKAVLITLNSLMKYFHSRLVKIYTDNQNVVRIITAGSMNAELQVLAIEIFNLCVQNNISIEVDWRFQFSYWKDLQSIQNPSLRDFASKLPNIAEASKSKNTVKKYSYAFKRFSVWCSNYDLCPLPASVITVAVYLSFLIQSEVSSSVLNGAFYGIKWEHDLNLYSNVFTSDFLSIVLEGGVRLLSKPVNKKEPITHDIIKRVIDKFGLSTNLADLRICCLVLLSYAGFLRYSELSHLKASNLRFYDSHVEITIVSSKTDVYRQGNVVVIAKTNSDLCPVAMLKRYLEAANISISSDEFIFRAISFLKSRNSHILCKANKPLSYTRARELLLSTLSEVGCKKEQFGLHSLRSGGVSEAAHNRIPERLLKSHGRWKTDLAKDGYIKENLKNRLSVSKSLNL
;
A
#
# COMPACT_ATOMS: atom_id res chain seq x y z
N MET A 1 2.89 39.05 16.47
CA MET A 1 2.21 38.16 15.49
C MET A 1 1.59 38.90 14.29
N LYS A 2 0.69 39.86 14.47
CA LYS A 2 0.03 40.57 13.34
C LYS A 2 1.00 41.39 12.47
N GLN A 3 1.97 42.06 13.10
CA GLN A 3 3.07 42.75 12.40
C GLN A 3 4.01 41.75 11.73
N ASP A 4 4.35 40.65 12.40
CA ASP A 4 5.25 39.62 11.88
C ASP A 4 4.72 38.91 10.63
N LEU A 5 3.40 38.65 10.58
CA LEU A 5 2.77 38.07 9.39
C LEU A 5 2.84 39.01 8.19
N LYS A 6 2.64 40.31 8.42
CA LYS A 6 2.75 41.32 7.36
C LYS A 6 4.20 41.50 6.90
N SER A 7 5.16 41.56 7.84
CA SER A 7 6.58 41.69 7.50
C SER A 7 7.12 40.46 6.78
N SER A 8 6.50 39.29 6.99
CA SER A 8 6.80 38.05 6.26
C SER A 8 6.07 37.94 4.90
N GLY A 9 5.35 38.97 4.46
CA GLY A 9 4.69 39.02 3.15
C GLY A 9 3.31 38.35 3.07
N PHE A 10 2.69 37.99 4.20
CA PHE A 10 1.35 37.39 4.20
C PHE A 10 0.25 38.46 4.20
N PHE A 11 -0.75 38.27 3.33
CA PHE A 11 -1.99 39.05 3.33
C PHE A 11 -3.01 38.43 4.28
N VAL A 12 -3.39 39.17 5.33
CA VAL A 12 -4.32 38.66 6.35
C VAL A 12 -5.72 39.23 6.17
N ASN A 13 -6.72 38.35 6.04
CA ASN A 13 -8.12 38.71 6.04
C ASN A 13 -8.57 39.07 7.48
N LYS A 14 -8.80 40.36 7.75
CA LYS A 14 -9.12 40.84 9.11
C LYS A 14 -10.43 40.25 9.64
N ASP A 15 -11.43 40.11 8.80
CA ASP A 15 -12.79 39.70 9.18
C ASP A 15 -12.86 38.20 9.53
N LYS A 16 -12.00 37.39 8.91
CA LYS A 16 -11.89 35.95 9.19
C LYS A 16 -10.83 35.60 10.24
N SER A 17 -10.06 36.58 10.70
CA SER A 17 -8.93 36.34 11.61
C SER A 17 -9.33 36.59 13.06
N ILE A 18 -9.12 35.58 13.90
CA ILE A 18 -9.31 35.67 15.34
C ILE A 18 -7.97 36.03 15.97
N TRP A 19 -7.85 37.26 16.46
CA TRP A 19 -6.59 37.82 16.98
C TRP A 19 -6.42 37.65 18.49
N GLN A 20 -7.50 37.38 19.19
CA GLN A 20 -7.47 37.03 20.61
C GLN A 20 -7.62 35.52 20.76
N PRO A 21 -6.74 34.85 21.52
CA PRO A 21 -6.89 33.43 21.79
C PRO A 21 -8.29 33.12 22.33
N THR A 22 -8.98 32.18 21.68
CA THR A 22 -10.32 31.73 22.09
C THR A 22 -10.33 30.22 22.26
N LYS A 23 -11.14 29.73 23.20
CA LYS A 23 -11.39 28.30 23.41
C LYS A 23 -12.57 27.78 22.57
N LYS A 24 -13.36 28.68 21.97
CA LYS A 24 -14.48 28.32 21.09
C LYS A 24 -14.37 29.09 19.77
N LEU A 25 -14.31 28.38 18.64
CA LEU A 25 -14.30 29.02 17.33
C LEU A 25 -14.96 28.18 16.23
N ILE A 26 -15.44 28.85 15.19
CA ILE A 26 -15.86 28.18 13.95
C ILE A 26 -14.65 28.05 13.04
N TRP A 27 -14.27 26.81 12.71
CA TRP A 27 -13.18 26.53 11.78
C TRP A 27 -13.52 25.35 10.88
N LEU A 28 -13.26 25.51 9.58
CA LEU A 28 -13.65 24.56 8.53
C LEU A 28 -15.14 24.18 8.55
N GLY A 29 -16.00 25.11 9.00
CA GLY A 29 -17.45 24.92 9.04
C GLY A 29 -17.99 24.13 10.24
N PHE A 30 -17.16 23.91 11.28
CA PHE A 30 -17.54 23.29 12.55
C PHE A 30 -17.22 24.20 13.72
N VAL A 31 -17.99 24.07 14.80
CA VAL A 31 -17.68 24.72 16.08
C VAL A 31 -16.70 23.81 16.83
N TRP A 32 -15.50 24.31 17.05
CA TRP A 32 -14.51 23.69 17.92
C TRP A 32 -14.70 24.31 19.31
N ASP A 33 -15.16 23.53 20.28
CA ASP A 33 -15.31 23.97 21.67
C ASP A 33 -14.33 23.21 22.56
N LEU A 34 -13.24 23.87 22.93
CA LEU A 34 -12.21 23.33 23.81
C LEU A 34 -12.60 23.41 25.29
N ASN A 35 -13.72 24.06 25.65
CA ASN A 35 -14.22 24.03 27.03
C ASN A 35 -14.94 22.72 27.31
N THR A 36 -15.75 22.25 26.36
CA THR A 36 -16.48 20.97 26.41
C THR A 36 -15.73 19.85 25.72
N HIS A 37 -14.60 20.16 25.05
CA HIS A 37 -13.83 19.23 24.23
C HIS A 37 -14.66 18.58 23.11
N THR A 38 -15.55 19.33 22.47
CA THR A 38 -16.47 18.84 21.42
C THR A 38 -16.18 19.45 20.06
N LEU A 39 -16.52 18.70 19.01
CA LEU A 39 -16.61 19.18 17.64
C LEU A 39 -18.08 19.17 17.22
N GLU A 40 -18.69 20.35 17.14
CA GLU A 40 -20.14 20.51 16.95
C GLU A 40 -20.47 21.09 15.58
N ILE A 41 -21.70 20.87 15.12
CA ILE A 41 -22.24 21.50 13.91
C ILE A 41 -22.81 22.87 14.30
N PRO A 42 -22.48 23.96 13.58
CA PRO A 42 -23.07 25.26 13.85
C PRO A 42 -24.60 25.24 13.74
N SER A 43 -25.31 25.85 14.69
CA SER A 43 -26.79 25.84 14.75
C SER A 43 -27.44 26.39 13.46
N GLU A 44 -26.86 27.41 12.85
CA GLU A 44 -27.33 27.93 11.55
C GLU A 44 -27.29 26.88 10.43
N LYS A 45 -26.27 26.01 10.45
CA LYS A 45 -26.11 24.94 9.44
C LYS A 45 -27.16 23.85 9.66
N ILE A 46 -27.49 23.54 10.91
CA ILE A 46 -28.59 22.63 11.28
C ILE A 46 -29.93 23.22 10.85
N GLN A 47 -30.20 24.50 11.14
CA GLN A 47 -31.46 25.13 10.75
C GLN A 47 -31.66 25.17 9.24
N ARG A 48 -30.61 25.50 8.47
CA ARG A 48 -30.66 25.44 7.00
C ARG A 48 -30.96 24.02 6.52
N PHE A 49 -30.33 23.01 7.11
CA PHE A 49 -30.57 21.62 6.78
C PHE A 49 -32.01 21.17 7.08
N LYS A 50 -32.58 21.56 8.23
CA LYS A 50 -34.00 21.31 8.55
C LYS A 50 -34.94 21.99 7.54
N ASN A 51 -34.65 23.23 7.16
CA ASN A 51 -35.43 23.93 6.13
C ASN A 51 -35.37 23.20 4.78
N ASP A 52 -34.21 22.66 4.38
CA ASP A 52 -34.12 21.86 3.16
C ASP A 52 -34.92 20.55 3.27
N ILE A 53 -34.91 19.87 4.43
CA ILE A 53 -35.75 18.69 4.65
C ILE A 53 -37.22 19.06 4.51
N ASN A 54 -37.66 20.14 5.16
CA ASN A 54 -39.05 20.58 5.09
C ASN A 54 -39.44 20.93 3.65
N SER A 55 -38.53 21.48 2.85
CA SER A 55 -38.79 21.74 1.43
C SER A 55 -39.02 20.49 0.57
N LEU A 56 -38.78 19.27 1.08
CA LEU A 56 -39.10 18.00 0.40
C LEU A 56 -40.62 17.66 0.43
N HIS A 57 -41.51 18.64 0.49
CA HIS A 57 -42.96 18.45 0.68
C HIS A 57 -43.69 17.62 -0.41
N SER A 58 -43.02 17.16 -1.47
CA SER A 58 -43.58 16.19 -2.41
C SER A 58 -43.22 14.75 -2.02
N VAL A 59 -44.20 13.85 -2.10
CA VAL A 59 -44.00 12.38 -1.99
C VAL A 59 -42.95 11.86 -2.99
N SER A 60 -42.72 12.64 -4.06
CA SER A 60 -41.69 12.41 -5.06
C SER A 60 -40.78 13.64 -5.15
N PRO A 61 -39.61 13.66 -4.50
CA PRO A 61 -38.55 14.62 -4.76
C PRO A 61 -37.69 14.17 -5.96
N THR A 62 -36.92 15.11 -6.54
CA THR A 62 -35.94 14.73 -7.55
C THR A 62 -34.73 14.03 -6.95
N ALA A 63 -34.04 13.20 -7.75
CA ALA A 63 -32.78 12.57 -7.35
C ALA A 63 -31.74 13.59 -6.83
N ARG A 64 -31.69 14.78 -7.45
CA ARG A 64 -30.83 15.90 -7.07
C ARG A 64 -31.20 16.47 -5.70
N GLN A 65 -32.48 16.64 -5.41
CA GLN A 65 -32.97 17.12 -4.11
C GLN A 65 -32.61 16.12 -3.01
N LEU A 66 -32.86 14.83 -3.24
CA LEU A 66 -32.52 13.77 -2.28
C LEU A 66 -31.00 13.64 -2.07
N ALA A 67 -30.20 13.78 -3.13
CA ALA A 67 -28.75 13.79 -3.07
C ALA A 67 -28.19 15.01 -2.34
N LYS A 68 -28.81 16.18 -2.47
CA LYS A 68 -28.45 17.39 -1.71
C LYS A 68 -28.61 17.16 -0.20
N ILE A 69 -29.71 16.58 0.24
CA ILE A 69 -29.95 16.23 1.65
C ILE A 69 -28.93 15.20 2.13
N THR A 70 -28.75 14.13 1.37
CA THR A 70 -27.80 13.06 1.70
C THR A 70 -26.37 13.59 1.79
N GLY A 71 -25.95 14.43 0.86
CA GLY A 71 -24.64 15.08 0.88
C GLY A 71 -24.42 15.96 2.11
N LYS A 72 -25.47 16.67 2.57
CA LYS A 72 -25.40 17.46 3.81
C LYS A 72 -25.26 16.57 5.04
N ILE A 73 -25.99 15.46 5.11
CA ILE A 73 -25.85 14.46 6.18
C ILE A 73 -24.41 13.94 6.23
N ILE A 74 -23.84 13.53 5.10
CA ILE A 74 -22.45 13.06 5.03
C ILE A 74 -21.46 14.16 5.44
N SER A 75 -21.76 15.43 5.14
CA SER A 75 -20.94 16.57 5.58
C SER A 75 -20.90 16.74 7.11
N PHE A 76 -21.82 16.14 7.86
CA PHE A 76 -21.84 16.18 9.33
C PHE A 76 -20.98 15.09 9.98
N MET A 77 -20.46 14.14 9.20
CA MET A 77 -19.67 13.00 9.68
C MET A 77 -18.47 13.37 10.58
N PRO A 78 -17.72 14.48 10.38
CA PRO A 78 -16.67 14.86 11.31
C PRO A 78 -17.16 15.06 12.75
N SER A 79 -18.39 15.55 12.92
CA SER A 79 -19.02 15.83 14.22
C SER A 79 -19.87 14.65 14.72
N LEU A 80 -20.68 14.01 13.87
CA LEU A 80 -21.62 12.96 14.31
C LEU A 80 -21.13 11.53 14.06
N GLY A 81 -20.01 11.36 13.34
CA GLY A 81 -19.39 10.06 13.09
C GLY A 81 -20.18 9.19 12.10
N ASN A 82 -20.08 7.88 12.31
CA ASN A 82 -20.52 6.86 11.35
C ASN A 82 -22.04 6.81 11.12
N ILE A 83 -22.83 7.35 12.05
CA ILE A 83 -24.29 7.43 11.93
C ILE A 83 -24.73 8.15 10.66
N CYS A 84 -23.97 9.16 10.22
CA CYS A 84 -24.20 9.89 8.97
C CYS A 84 -24.25 8.94 7.76
N ARG A 85 -23.45 7.87 7.77
CA ARG A 85 -23.39 6.91 6.68
C ARG A 85 -24.44 5.83 6.80
N ILE A 86 -24.71 5.36 8.02
CA ILE A 86 -25.70 4.31 8.29
C ILE A 86 -27.11 4.83 8.00
N MET A 87 -27.46 6.01 8.53
CA MET A 87 -28.78 6.63 8.41
C MET A 87 -28.97 7.45 7.13
N SER A 88 -28.23 7.11 6.07
CA SER A 88 -28.42 7.71 4.74
C SER A 88 -28.41 6.68 3.62
N ARG A 89 -28.37 5.37 3.94
CA ARG A 89 -28.17 4.33 2.93
C ARG A 89 -29.40 4.10 2.09
N ASN A 90 -30.59 4.14 2.68
CA ASN A 90 -31.81 3.94 1.91
C ASN A 90 -32.02 5.09 0.92
N MET A 91 -31.71 6.33 1.33
CA MET A 91 -31.68 7.46 0.40
C MET A 91 -30.64 7.27 -0.72
N LEU A 92 -29.41 6.81 -0.40
CA LEU A 92 -28.38 6.53 -1.41
C LEU A 92 -28.77 5.40 -2.38
N MET A 93 -29.42 4.35 -1.89
CA MET A 93 -29.93 3.26 -2.73
C MET A 93 -30.96 3.79 -3.73
N LEU A 94 -31.89 4.63 -3.28
CA LEU A 94 -32.86 5.27 -4.17
C LEU A 94 -32.22 6.20 -5.20
N ILE A 95 -31.24 7.02 -4.80
CA ILE A 95 -30.51 7.87 -5.74
C ILE A 95 -29.81 7.02 -6.81
N SER A 96 -29.24 5.87 -6.42
CA SER A 96 -28.52 5.00 -7.35
C SER A 96 -29.40 4.31 -8.40
N THR A 97 -30.71 4.26 -8.20
CA THR A 97 -31.65 3.71 -9.20
C THR A 97 -32.07 4.73 -10.25
N SER A 98 -31.79 6.01 -10.03
CA SER A 98 -32.16 7.08 -10.96
C SER A 98 -31.21 7.16 -12.16
N ARG A 99 -31.78 7.45 -13.34
CA ARG A 99 -31.04 7.60 -14.61
C ARG A 99 -30.50 9.02 -14.81
N TYR A 100 -31.15 10.03 -14.23
CA TYR A 100 -30.77 11.45 -14.37
C TYR A 100 -31.13 12.25 -13.12
N TRP A 101 -30.36 13.29 -12.82
CA TRP A 101 -30.47 14.04 -11.57
C TRP A 101 -31.85 14.68 -11.31
N ASP A 102 -32.58 15.05 -12.36
CA ASP A 102 -33.87 15.74 -12.23
C ASP A 102 -35.07 14.78 -12.38
N GLU A 103 -34.83 13.47 -12.31
CA GLU A 103 -35.86 12.44 -12.25
C GLU A 103 -36.58 12.46 -10.90
N GLN A 104 -37.92 12.38 -10.93
CA GLN A 104 -38.74 12.23 -9.73
C GLN A 104 -38.62 10.82 -9.18
N ILE A 105 -38.26 10.68 -7.91
CA ILE A 105 -38.09 9.39 -7.23
C ILE A 105 -39.21 9.21 -6.22
N LEU A 106 -39.92 8.08 -6.27
CA LEU A 106 -40.86 7.71 -5.22
C LEU A 106 -40.10 7.27 -3.96
N LEU A 107 -40.32 7.97 -2.84
CA LEU A 107 -39.68 7.62 -1.58
C LEU A 107 -40.23 6.30 -1.01
N THR A 108 -39.32 5.42 -0.59
CA THR A 108 -39.68 4.20 0.16
C THR A 108 -39.92 4.51 1.63
N SER A 109 -40.64 3.64 2.33
CA SER A 109 -40.86 3.75 3.78
C SER A 109 -39.54 3.88 4.57
N ASN A 110 -38.50 3.14 4.18
CA ASN A 110 -37.18 3.21 4.81
C ASN A 110 -36.50 4.56 4.58
N ALA A 111 -36.58 5.12 3.37
CA ALA A 111 -36.01 6.45 3.09
C ALA A 111 -36.76 7.55 3.84
N ILE A 112 -38.09 7.45 3.95
CA ILE A 112 -38.91 8.35 4.76
C ILE A 112 -38.49 8.26 6.24
N SER A 113 -38.25 7.05 6.74
CA SER A 113 -37.75 6.84 8.11
C SER A 113 -36.40 7.51 8.35
N GLU A 114 -35.45 7.42 7.40
CA GLU A 114 -34.16 8.13 7.48
C GLU A 114 -34.35 9.65 7.48
N ILE A 115 -35.21 10.20 6.61
CA ILE A 115 -35.48 11.64 6.56
C ILE A 115 -36.08 12.12 7.89
N ASN A 116 -37.07 11.41 8.42
CA ASN A 116 -37.72 11.73 9.70
C ASN A 116 -36.75 11.60 10.88
N PHE A 117 -35.87 10.60 10.84
CA PHE A 117 -34.79 10.45 11.82
C PHE A 117 -33.92 11.69 11.87
N TRP A 118 -33.44 12.19 10.72
CA TRP A 118 -32.61 13.38 10.66
C TRP A 118 -33.37 14.66 11.02
N HIS A 119 -34.62 14.79 10.60
CA HIS A 119 -35.46 15.93 10.98
C HIS A 119 -35.60 16.06 12.50
N THR A 120 -35.80 14.93 13.18
CA THR A 120 -36.08 14.89 14.63
C THR A 120 -34.81 14.91 15.49
N ASN A 121 -33.76 14.19 15.09
CA ASN A 121 -32.64 13.89 15.97
C ASN A 121 -31.37 14.72 15.72
N CYS A 122 -31.28 15.48 14.63
CA CYS A 122 -30.02 16.14 14.24
C CYS A 122 -29.42 17.07 15.32
N GLU A 123 -30.26 17.70 16.16
CA GLU A 123 -29.80 18.55 17.28
C GLU A 123 -29.50 17.78 18.56
N LEU A 124 -30.09 16.59 18.71
CA LEU A 124 -29.98 15.76 19.91
C LEU A 124 -28.82 14.77 19.84
N LEU A 125 -28.28 14.53 18.65
CA LEU A 125 -27.19 13.59 18.46
C LEU A 125 -25.91 14.09 19.14
N PRO A 126 -25.20 13.21 19.87
CA PRO A 126 -23.99 13.59 20.58
C PRO A 126 -22.90 14.01 19.58
N SER A 127 -22.33 15.18 19.82
CA SER A 127 -21.17 15.66 19.07
C SER A 127 -19.89 14.93 19.48
N LYS A 128 -18.99 14.71 18.52
CA LYS A 128 -17.72 14.01 18.74
C LYS A 128 -16.86 14.73 19.77
N THR A 129 -16.37 13.98 20.76
CA THR A 129 -15.35 14.44 21.70
C THR A 129 -13.97 14.47 21.04
N LEU A 130 -13.23 15.56 21.20
CA LEU A 130 -11.91 15.81 20.60
C LEU A 130 -10.80 14.97 21.24
N PHE A 131 -10.90 14.76 22.54
CA PHE A 131 -9.94 14.02 23.35
C PHE A 131 -10.64 12.83 23.99
N SER A 132 -10.91 11.79 23.20
CA SER A 132 -11.33 10.52 23.78
C SER A 132 -10.11 9.91 24.48
N ASN A 133 -10.16 9.78 25.80
CA ASN A 133 -9.27 8.85 26.49
C ASN A 133 -9.51 7.47 25.86
N ASN A 134 -8.44 6.83 25.37
CA ASN A 134 -8.48 5.46 24.88
C ASN A 134 -8.84 4.54 26.06
N PHE A 135 -10.13 4.42 26.37
CA PHE A 135 -10.59 3.40 27.28
C PHE A 135 -10.32 2.05 26.62
N LEU A 136 -9.59 1.18 27.32
CA LEU A 136 -9.57 -0.23 26.98
C LEU A 136 -11.02 -0.72 26.91
N PRO A 137 -11.38 -1.57 25.95
CA PRO A 137 -12.75 -2.04 25.85
C PRO A 137 -13.16 -2.76 27.12
N ASP A 138 -14.30 -2.36 27.70
CA ASP A 138 -14.84 -2.94 28.93
C ASP A 138 -15.16 -4.42 28.74
N LYS A 139 -15.58 -4.79 27.53
CA LYS A 139 -15.99 -6.14 27.16
C LYS A 139 -15.39 -6.53 25.81
N ILE A 140 -14.86 -7.75 25.72
CA ILE A 140 -14.42 -8.34 24.46
C ILE A 140 -15.33 -9.50 24.11
N VAL A 141 -15.89 -9.44 22.91
CA VAL A 141 -16.84 -10.40 22.34
C VAL A 141 -16.29 -10.90 21.02
N TYR A 142 -16.50 -12.17 20.75
CA TYR A 142 -16.27 -12.78 19.45
C TYR A 142 -17.58 -13.36 18.94
N THR A 143 -17.84 -13.21 17.66
CA THR A 143 -19.03 -13.75 17.00
C THR A 143 -18.62 -14.51 15.75
N ASP A 144 -19.37 -15.58 15.47
CA ASP A 144 -19.12 -16.47 14.33
C ASP A 144 -20.46 -17.06 13.85
N ALA A 145 -20.59 -17.29 12.55
CA ALA A 145 -21.76 -17.89 11.92
C ALA A 145 -21.40 -18.96 10.90
N SER A 146 -21.82 -20.19 11.21
CA SER A 146 -21.81 -21.31 10.27
C SER A 146 -23.03 -21.31 9.34
N SER A 147 -23.09 -22.30 8.45
CA SER A 147 -24.28 -22.60 7.66
C SER A 147 -25.49 -23.09 8.46
N PHE A 148 -25.31 -23.47 9.73
CA PHE A 148 -26.36 -24.11 10.54
C PHE A 148 -26.73 -23.33 11.80
N ALA A 149 -25.78 -22.57 12.36
CA ALA A 149 -25.95 -21.81 13.60
C ALA A 149 -25.03 -20.59 13.67
N ALA A 150 -25.36 -19.65 14.56
CA ALA A 150 -24.46 -18.61 15.07
C ALA A 150 -24.05 -18.90 16.50
N ALA A 151 -22.89 -18.36 16.87
CA ALA A 151 -22.44 -18.26 18.25
C ALA A 151 -21.80 -16.89 18.54
N GLY A 152 -21.85 -16.52 19.82
CA GLY A 152 -21.13 -15.39 20.37
C GLY A 152 -20.52 -15.76 21.72
N TYR A 153 -19.28 -15.35 21.99
CA TYR A 153 -18.63 -15.63 23.27
C TYR A 153 -17.91 -14.40 23.85
N THR A 154 -17.93 -14.27 25.17
CA THR A 154 -17.18 -13.22 25.92
C THR A 154 -15.90 -13.79 26.54
N VAL A 155 -14.84 -12.98 26.61
CA VAL A 155 -13.49 -13.40 27.09
C VAL A 155 -13.34 -13.36 28.62
N GLU A 156 -14.35 -12.89 29.36
CA GLU A 156 -14.23 -12.60 30.79
C GLU A 156 -14.14 -13.84 31.71
N THR A 157 -13.84 -13.61 32.99
CA THR A 157 -13.64 -14.62 34.06
C THR A 157 -14.77 -15.67 34.16
N PHE A 158 -15.98 -15.33 33.71
CA PHE A 158 -17.15 -16.23 33.72
C PHE A 158 -17.74 -16.50 32.32
N LYS A 159 -16.90 -16.46 31.27
CA LYS A 159 -17.17 -16.80 29.84
C LYS A 159 -18.64 -17.08 29.53
N LYS A 160 -19.34 -16.12 28.93
CA LYS A 160 -20.72 -16.30 28.49
C LYS A 160 -20.75 -16.68 27.03
N VAL A 161 -21.54 -17.70 26.71
CA VAL A 161 -21.73 -18.21 25.37
C VAL A 161 -23.20 -18.04 25.00
N VAL A 162 -23.44 -17.55 23.79
CA VAL A 162 -24.74 -17.47 23.15
C VAL A 162 -24.65 -18.29 21.89
N HIS A 163 -25.67 -19.07 21.59
CA HIS A 163 -25.79 -19.75 20.31
C HIS A 163 -27.24 -19.77 19.84
N LYS A 164 -27.44 -19.79 18.52
CA LYS A 164 -28.76 -19.90 17.89
C LYS A 164 -28.66 -20.79 16.67
N MET A 165 -29.54 -21.80 16.59
CA MET A 165 -29.73 -22.56 15.35
C MET A 165 -30.53 -21.72 14.36
N TRP A 166 -30.09 -21.71 13.10
CA TRP A 166 -30.77 -20.95 12.06
C TRP A 166 -32.11 -21.58 11.69
N THR A 167 -33.12 -20.72 11.46
CA THR A 167 -34.35 -21.14 10.79
C THR A 167 -34.06 -21.57 9.35
N PHE A 168 -35.00 -22.26 8.70
CA PHE A 168 -34.84 -22.66 7.30
C PHE A 168 -34.54 -21.46 6.38
N GLU A 169 -35.22 -20.34 6.59
CA GLU A 169 -34.98 -19.10 5.84
C GLU A 169 -33.60 -18.50 6.13
N GLU A 170 -33.18 -18.43 7.41
CA GLU A 170 -31.88 -17.88 7.82
C GLU A 170 -30.71 -18.70 7.24
N LYS A 171 -30.87 -20.03 7.11
CA LYS A 171 -29.85 -20.90 6.50
C LYS A 171 -29.57 -20.54 5.04
N GLN A 172 -30.60 -20.11 4.30
CA GLN A 172 -30.48 -19.73 2.88
C GLN A 172 -29.88 -18.34 2.66
N LYS A 173 -29.73 -17.52 3.72
CA LYS A 173 -29.13 -16.19 3.62
C LYS A 173 -27.61 -16.26 3.45
N SER A 174 -27.03 -15.16 2.94
CA SER A 174 -25.59 -15.07 2.69
C SER A 174 -24.77 -15.21 3.97
N SER A 175 -23.51 -15.62 3.84
CA SER A 175 -22.58 -15.67 4.98
C SER A 175 -22.49 -14.31 5.68
N THR A 176 -22.40 -13.21 4.93
CA THR A 176 -22.42 -11.84 5.49
C THR A 176 -23.67 -11.56 6.33
N TYR A 177 -24.86 -11.98 5.86
CA TYR A 177 -26.10 -11.83 6.63
C TYR A 177 -26.03 -12.59 7.95
N ARG A 178 -25.63 -13.86 7.90
CA ARG A 178 -25.59 -14.74 9.08
C ARG A 178 -24.57 -14.24 10.11
N GLU A 179 -23.41 -13.76 9.66
CA GLU A 179 -22.38 -13.13 10.50
C GLU A 179 -22.88 -11.84 11.15
N LEU A 180 -23.53 -10.97 10.38
CA LEU A 180 -24.12 -9.73 10.92
C LEU A 180 -25.25 -10.03 11.92
N LYS A 181 -26.06 -11.06 11.64
CA LYS A 181 -27.10 -11.53 12.57
C LYS A 181 -26.49 -12.15 13.83
N ALA A 182 -25.34 -12.82 13.74
CA ALA A 182 -24.63 -13.34 14.92
C ALA A 182 -24.22 -12.21 15.86
N VAL A 183 -23.74 -11.07 15.33
CA VAL A 183 -23.47 -9.86 16.11
C VAL A 183 -24.73 -9.38 16.82
N LEU A 184 -25.84 -9.22 16.08
CA LEU A 184 -27.10 -8.77 16.65
C LEU A 184 -27.61 -9.70 17.75
N ILE A 185 -27.62 -11.02 17.52
CA ILE A 185 -28.06 -12.02 18.48
C ILE A 185 -27.23 -11.96 19.76
N THR A 186 -25.91 -11.82 19.60
CA THR A 186 -24.98 -11.77 20.73
C THR A 186 -25.21 -10.51 21.58
N LEU A 187 -25.34 -9.35 20.93
CA LEU A 187 -25.65 -8.09 21.61
C LEU A 187 -26.98 -8.15 22.34
N ASN A 188 -28.03 -8.66 21.68
CA ASN A 188 -29.37 -8.75 22.26
C ASN A 188 -29.41 -9.72 23.45
N SER A 189 -28.78 -10.89 23.32
CA SER A 189 -28.80 -11.94 24.36
C SER A 189 -27.98 -11.57 25.59
N LEU A 190 -26.93 -10.77 25.43
CA LEU A 190 -26.03 -10.33 26.51
C LEU A 190 -26.22 -8.84 26.86
N MET A 191 -27.32 -8.23 26.45
CA MET A 191 -27.63 -6.81 26.62
C MET A 191 -27.41 -6.32 28.05
N LYS A 192 -27.86 -7.09 29.05
CA LYS A 192 -27.69 -6.76 30.48
C LYS A 192 -26.23 -6.63 30.94
N TYR A 193 -25.28 -7.23 30.20
CA TYR A 193 -23.85 -7.14 30.49
C TYR A 193 -23.13 -6.05 29.68
N PHE A 194 -23.78 -5.54 28.64
CA PHE A 194 -23.22 -4.54 27.72
C PHE A 194 -23.79 -3.13 27.96
N HIS A 195 -24.88 -3.01 28.71
CA HIS A 195 -25.51 -1.74 29.02
C HIS A 195 -24.51 -0.70 29.55
N SER A 196 -24.49 0.48 28.91
CA SER A 196 -23.58 1.59 29.25
C SER A 196 -22.09 1.25 29.21
N ARG A 197 -21.65 0.32 28.33
CA ARG A 197 -20.23 -0.10 28.19
C ARG A 197 -19.71 -0.01 26.75
N LEU A 198 -18.38 0.03 26.63
CA LEU A 198 -17.67 -0.16 25.36
C LEU A 198 -17.41 -1.64 25.10
N VAL A 199 -18.02 -2.18 24.04
CA VAL A 199 -17.92 -3.57 23.63
C VAL A 199 -17.07 -3.67 22.37
N LYS A 200 -15.92 -4.34 22.47
CA LYS A 200 -15.10 -4.74 21.33
C LYS A 200 -15.62 -6.05 20.76
N ILE A 201 -16.05 -6.03 19.50
CA ILE A 201 -16.56 -7.22 18.79
C ILE A 201 -15.52 -7.64 17.75
N TYR A 202 -15.15 -8.91 17.79
CA TYR A 202 -14.33 -9.55 16.78
C TYR A 202 -15.20 -10.49 15.93
N THR A 203 -15.13 -10.28 14.62
CA THR A 203 -15.73 -11.14 13.60
C THR A 203 -14.65 -11.48 12.56
N ASP A 204 -14.76 -12.65 11.94
CA ASP A 204 -13.91 -13.07 10.84
C ASP A 204 -14.41 -12.53 9.46
N ASN A 205 -15.55 -11.83 9.44
CA ASN A 205 -16.16 -11.28 8.25
C ASN A 205 -15.89 -9.77 8.10
N GLN A 206 -15.05 -9.39 7.12
CA GLN A 206 -14.73 -7.98 6.83
C GLN A 206 -15.95 -7.14 6.43
N ASN A 207 -16.95 -7.76 5.78
CA ASN A 207 -18.14 -7.05 5.36
C ASN A 207 -18.97 -6.64 6.57
N VAL A 208 -19.04 -7.45 7.63
CA VAL A 208 -19.73 -7.08 8.88
C VAL A 208 -19.14 -5.82 9.49
N VAL A 209 -17.81 -5.72 9.59
CA VAL A 209 -17.12 -4.53 10.09
C VAL A 209 -17.47 -3.29 9.28
N ARG A 210 -17.43 -3.42 7.94
CA ARG A 210 -17.81 -2.33 7.03
C ARG A 210 -19.27 -1.94 7.18
N ILE A 211 -20.17 -2.91 7.29
CA ILE A 211 -21.62 -2.66 7.36
C ILE A 211 -21.99 -2.01 8.69
N ILE A 212 -21.42 -2.46 9.81
CA ILE A 212 -21.69 -1.82 11.11
C ILE A 212 -21.13 -0.39 11.16
N THR A 213 -20.02 -0.12 10.47
CA THR A 213 -19.42 1.23 10.45
C THR A 213 -19.99 2.16 9.38
N ALA A 214 -20.60 1.64 8.32
CA ALA A 214 -20.94 2.44 7.15
C ALA A 214 -22.33 2.17 6.57
N GLY A 215 -23.07 1.17 7.06
CA GLY A 215 -24.26 0.63 6.44
C GLY A 215 -23.97 -0.19 5.17
N SER A 216 -25.02 -0.74 4.56
CA SER A 216 -24.98 -1.56 3.35
C SER A 216 -25.80 -0.95 2.21
N MET A 217 -25.42 -1.26 0.96
CA MET A 217 -26.24 -1.01 -0.23
C MET A 217 -27.14 -2.21 -0.58
N ASN A 218 -27.09 -3.28 0.23
CA ASN A 218 -28.04 -4.37 0.18
C ASN A 218 -29.11 -4.12 1.25
N ALA A 219 -30.38 -4.06 0.85
CA ALA A 219 -31.50 -3.72 1.72
C ALA A 219 -31.62 -4.64 2.94
N GLU A 220 -31.46 -5.96 2.78
CA GLU A 220 -31.57 -6.92 3.89
C GLU A 220 -30.45 -6.71 4.92
N LEU A 221 -29.21 -6.49 4.45
CA LEU A 221 -28.08 -6.22 5.34
C LEU A 221 -28.19 -4.86 6.03
N GLN A 222 -28.77 -3.87 5.34
CA GLN A 222 -28.99 -2.54 5.89
C GLN A 222 -30.03 -2.56 7.01
N VAL A 223 -31.08 -3.38 6.89
CA VAL A 223 -32.06 -3.59 7.97
C VAL A 223 -31.35 -4.11 9.23
N LEU A 224 -30.49 -5.12 9.12
CA LEU A 224 -29.71 -5.63 10.26
C LEU A 224 -28.75 -4.58 10.84
N ALA A 225 -28.11 -3.76 9.99
CA ALA A 225 -27.24 -2.68 10.46
C ALA A 225 -28.00 -1.66 11.30
N ILE A 226 -29.22 -1.29 10.87
CA ILE A 226 -30.11 -0.39 11.61
C ILE A 226 -30.62 -1.04 12.91
N GLU A 227 -30.96 -2.33 12.90
CA GLU A 227 -31.34 -3.08 14.11
C GLU A 227 -30.20 -3.05 15.16
N ILE A 228 -28.96 -3.35 14.75
CA ILE A 228 -27.78 -3.29 15.63
C ILE A 228 -27.59 -1.87 16.17
N PHE A 229 -27.68 -0.86 15.30
CA PHE A 229 -27.55 0.53 15.68
C PHE A 229 -28.60 0.95 16.72
N ASN A 230 -29.88 0.67 16.47
CA ASN A 230 -30.98 0.99 17.38
C ASN A 230 -30.82 0.29 18.73
N LEU A 231 -30.44 -1.00 18.72
CA LEU A 231 -30.18 -1.76 19.94
C LEU A 231 -29.07 -1.11 20.77
N CYS A 232 -28.00 -0.67 20.13
CA CYS A 232 -26.89 0.00 20.81
C CYS A 232 -27.32 1.34 21.41
N VAL A 233 -28.05 2.16 20.65
CA VAL A 233 -28.54 3.48 21.11
C VAL A 233 -29.51 3.32 22.29
N GLN A 234 -30.51 2.44 22.18
CA GLN A 234 -31.51 2.23 23.23
C GLN A 234 -30.91 1.75 24.56
N ASN A 235 -29.74 1.08 24.50
CA ASN A 235 -29.08 0.49 25.66
C ASN A 235 -27.77 1.20 26.03
N ASN A 236 -27.48 2.36 25.43
CA ASN A 236 -26.26 3.12 25.64
C ASN A 236 -24.97 2.28 25.45
N ILE A 237 -24.97 1.37 24.47
CA ILE A 237 -23.83 0.49 24.17
C ILE A 237 -22.96 1.18 23.13
N SER A 238 -21.66 1.34 23.42
CA SER A 238 -20.68 1.72 22.41
C SER A 238 -20.05 0.47 21.84
N ILE A 239 -19.99 0.34 20.52
CA ILE A 239 -19.37 -0.83 19.87
C ILE A 239 -18.17 -0.43 19.04
N GLU A 240 -17.13 -1.25 19.12
CA GLU A 240 -15.97 -1.19 18.24
C GLU A 240 -15.82 -2.56 17.58
N VAL A 241 -16.04 -2.62 16.26
CA VAL A 241 -16.01 -3.90 15.54
C VAL A 241 -14.72 -3.98 14.75
N ASP A 242 -13.93 -5.00 15.04
CA ASP A 242 -12.69 -5.28 14.33
C ASP A 242 -12.80 -6.57 13.55
N TRP A 243 -12.24 -6.53 12.36
CA TRP A 243 -11.97 -7.75 11.62
C TRP A 243 -10.74 -8.38 12.24
N ARG A 244 -10.93 -9.52 12.90
CA ARG A 244 -9.81 -10.38 13.29
C ARG A 244 -9.84 -11.62 12.43
N PHE A 245 -9.08 -11.55 11.35
CA PHE A 245 -8.49 -12.75 10.75
C PHE A 245 -7.40 -13.24 11.68
N GLN A 246 -7.80 -13.87 12.78
CA GLN A 246 -6.86 -14.72 13.47
C GLN A 246 -6.79 -16.00 12.67
N PHE A 247 -5.81 -16.03 11.78
CA PHE A 247 -5.20 -17.21 11.21
C PHE A 247 -5.33 -18.39 12.18
N SER A 248 -6.15 -19.39 11.84
CA SER A 248 -6.55 -20.44 12.79
C SER A 248 -5.35 -21.15 13.41
N TYR A 249 -4.28 -21.36 12.62
CA TYR A 249 -3.06 -22.01 13.09
C TYR A 249 -2.16 -21.15 13.99
N TRP A 250 -2.14 -19.83 13.81
CA TRP A 250 -1.39 -18.97 14.75
C TRP A 250 -2.13 -18.80 16.09
N LYS A 251 -3.42 -19.20 16.19
CA LYS A 251 -4.13 -19.31 17.48
C LYS A 251 -3.58 -20.45 18.32
N ASP A 252 -3.13 -21.55 17.71
CA ASP A 252 -2.49 -22.65 18.44
C ASP A 252 -1.18 -22.21 19.09
N LEU A 253 -0.49 -21.19 18.56
CA LEU A 253 0.64 -20.58 19.26
C LEU A 253 0.25 -19.97 20.61
N GLN A 254 -1.00 -19.50 20.75
CA GLN A 254 -1.51 -18.96 22.01
C GLN A 254 -1.85 -20.07 23.02
N SER A 255 -2.00 -21.32 22.55
CA SER A 255 -2.16 -22.51 23.41
C SER A 255 -0.85 -22.90 24.12
N ILE A 256 0.31 -22.40 23.67
CA ILE A 256 1.59 -22.58 24.34
C ILE A 256 1.57 -21.81 25.66
N GLN A 257 1.41 -22.53 26.77
CA GLN A 257 1.31 -21.95 28.11
C GLN A 257 2.67 -21.57 28.71
N ASN A 258 3.76 -22.21 28.28
CA ASN A 258 5.09 -21.95 28.81
C ASN A 258 5.56 -20.52 28.40
N PRO A 259 5.83 -19.61 29.36
CA PRO A 259 6.20 -18.23 29.07
C PRO A 259 7.48 -18.08 28.23
N SER A 260 8.49 -18.95 28.45
CA SER A 260 9.74 -18.94 27.70
C SER A 260 9.55 -19.33 26.23
N LEU A 261 8.61 -20.24 25.94
CA LEU A 261 8.29 -20.67 24.58
C LEU A 261 7.38 -19.68 23.83
N ARG A 262 6.57 -18.90 24.56
CA ARG A 262 5.69 -17.88 23.97
C ARG A 262 6.46 -16.80 23.21
N ASP A 263 7.63 -16.39 23.70
CA ASP A 263 8.49 -15.42 22.99
C ASP A 263 8.96 -15.98 21.63
N PHE A 264 9.41 -17.23 21.56
CA PHE A 264 9.77 -17.88 20.30
C PHE A 264 8.57 -18.03 19.36
N ALA A 265 7.43 -18.49 19.88
CA ALA A 265 6.19 -18.64 19.12
C ALA A 265 5.75 -17.32 18.47
N SER A 266 5.81 -16.21 19.22
CA SER A 266 5.44 -14.88 18.74
C SER A 266 6.28 -14.38 17.54
N LYS A 267 7.49 -14.93 17.36
CA LYS A 267 8.40 -14.56 16.26
C LYS A 267 8.16 -15.38 14.99
N LEU A 268 7.46 -16.51 15.06
CA LEU A 268 7.25 -17.41 13.93
C LEU A 268 6.61 -16.76 12.70
N PRO A 269 5.59 -15.89 12.80
CA PRO A 269 5.04 -15.20 11.63
C PRO A 269 6.08 -14.37 10.89
N ASN A 270 6.91 -13.61 11.62
CA ASN A 270 7.98 -12.80 11.04
C ASN A 270 9.05 -13.67 10.37
N ILE A 271 9.35 -14.84 10.94
CA ILE A 271 10.29 -15.81 10.37
C ILE A 271 9.70 -16.42 9.08
N ALA A 272 8.43 -16.80 9.09
CA ALA A 272 7.73 -17.34 7.92
C ALA A 272 7.68 -16.32 6.77
N GLU A 273 7.39 -15.04 7.07
CA GLU A 273 7.46 -13.96 6.09
C GLU A 273 8.88 -13.75 5.53
N ALA A 274 9.91 -13.92 6.36
CA ALA A 274 11.31 -13.79 5.95
C ALA A 274 11.77 -14.86 4.94
N SER A 275 10.96 -15.91 4.71
CA SER A 275 11.18 -16.86 3.59
C SER A 275 11.13 -16.19 2.22
N LYS A 276 10.53 -15.00 2.13
CA LYS A 276 10.48 -14.17 0.91
C LYS A 276 11.13 -12.82 1.16
N SER A 277 11.61 -12.19 0.08
CA SER A 277 12.15 -10.82 0.18
C SER A 277 11.06 -9.84 0.61
N LYS A 278 11.42 -8.78 1.36
CA LYS A 278 10.46 -7.75 1.80
C LYS A 278 9.61 -7.15 0.67
N ASN A 279 10.19 -7.02 -0.54
CA ASN A 279 9.45 -6.54 -1.71
C ASN A 279 8.48 -7.60 -2.26
N THR A 280 8.84 -8.88 -2.20
CA THR A 280 7.97 -9.99 -2.57
C THR A 280 6.78 -10.08 -1.61
N VAL A 281 7.03 -10.02 -0.29
CA VAL A 281 5.97 -9.97 0.74
C VAL A 281 5.00 -8.84 0.45
N LYS A 282 5.50 -7.60 0.30
CA LYS A 282 4.65 -6.45 -0.06
C LYS A 282 3.85 -6.66 -1.35
N LYS A 283 4.47 -7.22 -2.40
CA LYS A 283 3.79 -7.51 -3.68
C LYS A 283 2.66 -8.52 -3.47
N TYR A 284 2.93 -9.61 -2.76
CA TYR A 284 1.99 -10.69 -2.53
C TYR A 284 0.84 -10.26 -1.62
N SER A 285 1.12 -9.62 -0.48
CA SER A 285 0.07 -9.09 0.39
C SER A 285 -0.80 -8.06 -0.31
N TYR A 286 -0.22 -7.20 -1.17
CA TYR A 286 -1.01 -6.26 -1.96
C TYR A 286 -1.88 -6.96 -3.00
N ALA A 287 -1.34 -7.97 -3.69
CA ALA A 287 -2.10 -8.76 -4.65
C ALA A 287 -3.26 -9.50 -3.99
N PHE A 288 -3.01 -10.12 -2.83
CA PHE A 288 -4.04 -10.80 -2.04
C PHE A 288 -5.08 -9.83 -1.48
N LYS A 289 -4.69 -8.63 -1.04
CA LYS A 289 -5.64 -7.59 -0.64
C LYS A 289 -6.58 -7.21 -1.78
N ARG A 290 -6.06 -7.08 -3.02
CA ARG A 290 -6.90 -6.81 -4.20
C ARG A 290 -7.85 -7.95 -4.49
N PHE A 291 -7.38 -9.19 -4.37
CA PHE A 291 -8.23 -10.37 -4.49
C PHE A 291 -9.30 -10.40 -3.40
N SER A 292 -8.96 -10.12 -2.15
CA SER A 292 -9.89 -10.07 -1.02
C SER A 292 -10.99 -9.04 -1.22
N VAL A 293 -10.63 -7.83 -1.67
CA VAL A 293 -11.61 -6.79 -2.01
C VAL A 293 -12.52 -7.24 -3.16
N TRP A 294 -11.97 -7.90 -4.18
CA TRP A 294 -12.76 -8.45 -5.27
C TRP A 294 -13.73 -9.53 -4.77
N CYS A 295 -13.26 -10.47 -3.96
CA CYS A 295 -14.09 -11.50 -3.33
C CYS A 295 -15.23 -10.89 -2.50
N SER A 296 -14.94 -9.86 -1.69
CA SER A 296 -15.95 -9.16 -0.89
C SER A 296 -17.06 -8.53 -1.74
N ASN A 297 -16.77 -8.08 -2.96
CA ASN A 297 -17.77 -7.49 -3.85
C ASN A 297 -18.74 -8.53 -4.45
N TYR A 298 -18.38 -9.82 -4.39
CA TYR A 298 -19.16 -10.93 -4.94
C TYR A 298 -19.54 -11.97 -3.87
N ASP A 299 -19.44 -11.62 -2.58
CA ASP A 299 -19.72 -12.51 -1.44
C ASP A 299 -18.94 -13.85 -1.49
N LEU A 300 -17.71 -13.83 -2.02
CA LEU A 300 -16.81 -14.99 -2.08
C LEU A 300 -15.85 -15.01 -0.88
N CYS A 301 -15.45 -16.20 -0.43
CA CYS A 301 -14.42 -16.36 0.59
C CYS A 301 -13.01 -16.22 -0.04
N PRO A 302 -12.19 -15.24 0.39
CA PRO A 302 -10.84 -15.09 -0.14
C PRO A 302 -9.82 -16.07 0.46
N LEU A 303 -10.13 -16.67 1.62
CA LEU A 303 -9.23 -17.60 2.31
C LEU A 303 -10.02 -18.45 3.33
N PRO A 304 -10.12 -19.79 3.13
CA PRO A 304 -9.65 -20.54 1.97
C PRO A 304 -10.49 -20.24 0.72
N ALA A 305 -9.84 -19.81 -0.36
CA ALA A 305 -10.49 -19.64 -1.64
C ALA A 305 -10.63 -21.00 -2.34
N SER A 306 -11.75 -21.22 -3.02
CA SER A 306 -11.92 -22.40 -3.88
C SER A 306 -11.10 -22.28 -5.16
N VAL A 307 -10.78 -23.43 -5.79
CA VAL A 307 -10.14 -23.49 -7.12
C VAL A 307 -10.90 -22.61 -8.13
N ILE A 308 -12.23 -22.71 -8.14
CA ILE A 308 -13.08 -21.94 -9.07
C ILE A 308 -13.02 -20.44 -8.77
N THR A 309 -13.06 -20.04 -7.50
CA THR A 309 -12.94 -18.62 -7.11
C THR A 309 -11.64 -18.00 -7.63
N VAL A 310 -10.52 -18.71 -7.49
CA VAL A 310 -9.22 -18.25 -7.99
C VAL A 310 -9.21 -18.22 -9.52
N ALA A 311 -9.71 -19.27 -10.18
CA ALA A 311 -9.75 -19.33 -11.64
C ALA A 311 -10.58 -18.19 -12.26
N VAL A 312 -11.76 -17.92 -11.71
CA VAL A 312 -12.63 -16.82 -12.15
C VAL A 312 -11.94 -15.47 -11.93
N TYR A 313 -11.24 -15.29 -10.81
CA TYR A 313 -10.47 -14.07 -10.57
C TYR A 313 -9.34 -13.88 -11.60
N LEU A 314 -8.60 -14.94 -11.92
CA LEU A 314 -7.57 -14.88 -12.97
C LEU A 314 -8.19 -14.56 -14.34
N SER A 315 -9.33 -15.17 -14.68
CA SER A 315 -10.07 -14.85 -15.91
C SER A 315 -10.51 -13.38 -15.95
N PHE A 316 -11.03 -12.85 -14.84
CA PHE A 316 -11.37 -11.43 -14.72
C PHE A 316 -10.15 -10.52 -14.97
N LEU A 317 -8.99 -10.86 -14.44
CA LEU A 317 -7.74 -10.12 -14.68
C LEU A 317 -7.30 -10.20 -16.15
N ILE A 318 -7.43 -11.37 -16.78
CA ILE A 318 -7.11 -11.57 -18.20
C ILE A 318 -8.02 -10.72 -19.09
N GLN A 319 -9.33 -10.75 -18.86
CA GLN A 319 -10.31 -9.95 -19.60
C GLN A 319 -10.14 -8.44 -19.36
N SER A 320 -9.59 -8.06 -18.21
CA SER A 320 -9.21 -6.67 -17.91
C SER A 320 -7.87 -6.25 -18.53
N GLU A 321 -7.27 -7.09 -19.39
CA GLU A 321 -6.02 -6.86 -20.11
C GLU A 321 -4.84 -6.43 -19.22
N VAL A 322 -4.75 -6.95 -18.00
CA VAL A 322 -3.63 -6.62 -17.11
C VAL A 322 -2.31 -7.19 -17.63
N SER A 323 -1.17 -6.67 -17.19
CA SER A 323 0.13 -7.27 -17.56
C SER A 323 0.29 -8.69 -16.98
N SER A 324 1.05 -9.55 -17.67
CA SER A 324 1.39 -10.90 -17.18
C SER A 324 2.07 -10.90 -15.80
N SER A 325 2.80 -9.84 -15.44
CA SER A 325 3.41 -9.69 -14.11
C SER A 325 2.39 -9.45 -12.98
N VAL A 326 1.26 -8.81 -13.30
CA VAL A 326 0.13 -8.62 -12.38
C VAL A 326 -0.62 -9.94 -12.22
N LEU A 327 -0.88 -10.66 -13.32
CA LEU A 327 -1.52 -11.97 -13.28
C LEU A 327 -0.71 -12.98 -12.44
N ASN A 328 0.60 -13.11 -12.70
CA ASN A 328 1.49 -13.92 -11.88
C ASN A 328 1.53 -13.44 -10.43
N GLY A 329 1.52 -12.12 -10.21
CA GLY A 329 1.49 -11.54 -8.86
C GLY A 329 0.25 -11.94 -8.07
N ALA A 330 -0.92 -11.96 -8.72
CA ALA A 330 -2.16 -12.44 -8.15
C ALA A 330 -2.08 -13.92 -7.80
N PHE A 331 -1.74 -14.78 -8.76
CA PHE A 331 -1.64 -16.24 -8.54
C PHE A 331 -0.72 -16.59 -7.36
N TYR A 332 0.54 -16.13 -7.38
CA TYR A 332 1.50 -16.47 -6.35
C TYR A 332 1.23 -15.75 -5.02
N GLY A 333 0.59 -14.57 -5.06
CA GLY A 333 0.20 -13.86 -3.85
C GLY A 333 -0.91 -14.60 -3.10
N ILE A 334 -1.94 -15.05 -3.82
CA ILE A 334 -3.02 -15.84 -3.22
C ILE A 334 -2.49 -17.18 -2.73
N LYS A 335 -1.64 -17.86 -3.52
CA LYS A 335 -0.99 -19.11 -3.09
C LYS A 335 -0.18 -18.92 -1.80
N TRP A 336 0.66 -17.90 -1.75
CA TRP A 336 1.53 -17.65 -0.60
C TRP A 336 0.74 -17.38 0.69
N GLU A 337 -0.38 -16.67 0.59
CA GLU A 337 -1.27 -16.43 1.74
C GLU A 337 -2.01 -17.70 2.18
N HIS A 338 -2.33 -18.62 1.26
CA HIS A 338 -2.83 -19.96 1.64
C HIS A 338 -1.75 -20.79 2.35
N ASP A 339 -0.54 -20.80 1.81
CA ASP A 339 0.61 -21.53 2.38
C ASP A 339 0.94 -21.02 3.80
N LEU A 340 1.00 -19.70 3.99
CA LEU A 340 1.24 -19.09 5.31
C LEU A 340 0.19 -19.45 6.36
N ASN A 341 -1.00 -19.83 5.89
CA ASN A 341 -2.14 -20.17 6.73
C ASN A 341 -2.39 -21.67 6.84
N LEU A 342 -1.49 -22.48 6.26
CA LEU A 342 -1.56 -23.94 6.29
C LEU A 342 -2.89 -24.50 5.79
N TYR A 343 -3.57 -23.79 4.89
CA TYR A 343 -4.75 -24.32 4.20
C TYR A 343 -4.33 -25.36 3.14
N SER A 344 -5.21 -26.33 2.88
CA SER A 344 -5.03 -27.28 1.79
C SER A 344 -4.79 -26.53 0.48
N ASN A 345 -3.65 -26.82 -0.16
CA ASN A 345 -3.15 -26.04 -1.28
C ASN A 345 -4.00 -26.28 -2.53
N VAL A 346 -5.05 -25.48 -2.75
CA VAL A 346 -5.88 -25.50 -3.97
C VAL A 346 -5.07 -25.24 -5.25
N PHE A 347 -3.85 -24.72 -5.13
CA PHE A 347 -2.90 -24.49 -6.23
C PHE A 347 -2.09 -25.73 -6.61
N THR A 348 -2.34 -26.91 -6.03
CA THR A 348 -1.87 -28.18 -6.58
C THR A 348 -2.75 -28.69 -7.73
N SER A 349 -3.92 -28.07 -7.96
CA SER A 349 -4.77 -28.39 -9.11
C SER A 349 -4.11 -27.94 -10.41
N ASP A 350 -3.96 -28.87 -11.36
CA ASP A 350 -3.42 -28.58 -12.70
C ASP A 350 -4.23 -27.49 -13.42
N PHE A 351 -5.52 -27.36 -13.13
CA PHE A 351 -6.40 -26.39 -13.75
C PHE A 351 -5.95 -24.93 -13.54
N LEU A 352 -5.52 -24.56 -12.33
CA LEU A 352 -5.07 -23.19 -12.06
C LEU A 352 -3.76 -22.87 -12.80
N SER A 353 -2.87 -23.85 -12.93
CA SER A 353 -1.63 -23.74 -13.70
C SER A 353 -1.93 -23.57 -15.20
N ILE A 354 -2.89 -24.33 -15.73
CA ILE A 354 -3.35 -24.21 -17.12
C ILE A 354 -3.96 -22.82 -17.39
N VAL A 355 -4.83 -22.34 -16.51
CA VAL A 355 -5.44 -21.00 -16.63
C VAL A 355 -4.39 -19.90 -16.56
N LEU A 356 -3.42 -20.02 -15.63
CA LEU A 356 -2.31 -19.08 -15.53
C LEU A 356 -1.48 -19.06 -16.81
N GLU A 357 -1.11 -20.23 -17.33
CA GLU A 357 -0.31 -20.34 -18.55
C GLU A 357 -1.05 -19.77 -19.77
N GLY A 358 -2.33 -20.13 -19.95
CA GLY A 358 -3.18 -19.59 -21.01
C GLY A 358 -3.28 -18.06 -20.93
N GLY A 359 -3.53 -17.52 -19.72
CA GLY A 359 -3.57 -16.09 -19.48
C GLY A 359 -2.24 -15.39 -19.77
N VAL A 360 -1.10 -15.99 -19.37
CA VAL A 360 0.22 -15.47 -19.69
C VAL A 360 0.43 -15.42 -21.20
N ARG A 361 0.06 -16.46 -21.96
CA ARG A 361 0.17 -16.48 -23.43
C ARG A 361 -0.68 -15.39 -24.09
N LEU A 362 -1.94 -15.23 -23.67
CA LEU A 362 -2.86 -14.22 -24.21
C LEU A 362 -2.39 -12.78 -23.92
N LEU A 363 -1.85 -12.53 -22.74
CA LEU A 363 -1.43 -11.20 -22.29
C LEU A 363 0.02 -10.85 -22.68
N SER A 364 0.78 -11.81 -23.20
CA SER A 364 2.20 -11.61 -23.51
C SER A 364 2.36 -10.66 -24.68
N LYS A 365 3.06 -9.55 -24.43
CA LYS A 365 3.48 -8.58 -25.44
C LYS A 365 5.01 -8.62 -25.55
N PRO A 366 5.59 -8.36 -26.74
CA PRO A 366 7.03 -8.27 -26.89
C PRO A 366 7.64 -7.30 -25.87
N VAL A 367 8.64 -7.77 -25.12
CA VAL A 367 9.29 -6.95 -24.09
C VAL A 367 10.18 -5.92 -24.77
N ASN A 368 9.79 -4.65 -24.71
CA ASN A 368 10.63 -3.55 -25.14
C ASN A 368 11.73 -3.27 -24.09
N LYS A 369 12.89 -3.91 -24.25
CA LYS A 369 14.03 -3.75 -23.35
C LYS A 369 14.64 -2.35 -23.51
N LYS A 370 15.13 -1.77 -22.40
CA LYS A 370 15.91 -0.54 -22.45
C LYS A 370 17.25 -0.77 -23.16
N GLU A 371 17.70 0.24 -23.88
CA GLU A 371 18.96 0.23 -24.60
C GLU A 371 20.15 0.18 -23.63
N PRO A 372 21.22 -0.58 -23.93
CA PRO A 372 22.48 -0.50 -23.21
C PRO A 372 23.09 0.90 -23.37
N ILE A 373 23.68 1.43 -22.29
CA ILE A 373 24.51 2.65 -22.41
C ILE A 373 25.83 2.25 -23.06
N THR A 374 26.23 2.94 -24.12
CA THR A 374 27.48 2.65 -24.85
C THR A 374 28.66 3.40 -24.25
N HIS A 375 29.88 2.95 -24.56
CA HIS A 375 31.11 3.64 -24.16
C HIS A 375 31.13 5.13 -24.60
N ASP A 376 30.64 5.43 -25.80
CA ASP A 376 30.52 6.81 -26.30
C ASP A 376 29.62 7.70 -25.42
N ILE A 377 28.48 7.17 -24.97
CA ILE A 377 27.57 7.90 -24.08
C ILE A 377 28.26 8.15 -22.73
N ILE A 378 28.98 7.15 -22.18
CA ILE A 378 29.77 7.33 -20.96
C ILE A 378 30.78 8.45 -21.15
N LYS A 379 31.53 8.44 -22.26
CA LYS A 379 32.51 9.48 -22.57
C LYS A 379 31.87 10.87 -22.60
N ARG A 380 30.76 11.06 -23.31
CA ARG A 380 30.03 12.35 -23.31
C ARG A 380 29.59 12.83 -21.93
N VAL A 381 29.18 11.91 -21.05
CA VAL A 381 28.84 12.26 -19.66
C VAL A 381 30.08 12.72 -18.89
N ILE A 382 31.21 12.01 -19.01
CA ILE A 382 32.44 12.38 -18.30
C ILE A 382 33.06 13.65 -18.88
N ASP A 383 33.05 13.85 -20.19
CA ASP A 383 33.53 15.08 -20.82
C ASP A 383 32.75 16.31 -20.34
N LYS A 384 31.42 16.17 -20.13
CA LYS A 384 30.55 17.26 -19.67
C LYS A 384 30.66 17.54 -18.17
N PHE A 385 30.72 16.51 -17.33
CA PHE A 385 30.57 16.63 -15.87
C PHE A 385 31.80 16.22 -15.07
N GLY A 386 32.70 15.43 -15.64
CA GLY A 386 33.81 14.77 -14.94
C GLY A 386 34.90 15.71 -14.46
N LEU A 387 35.07 16.89 -15.07
CA LEU A 387 36.00 17.92 -14.60
C LEU A 387 35.39 18.87 -13.57
N SER A 388 34.08 18.80 -13.31
CA SER A 388 33.38 19.65 -12.35
C SER A 388 33.90 19.48 -10.91
N THR A 389 33.92 20.56 -10.15
CA THR A 389 34.15 20.54 -8.70
C THR A 389 32.85 20.37 -7.91
N ASN A 390 31.69 20.38 -8.58
CA ASN A 390 30.40 20.20 -7.94
C ASN A 390 30.20 18.74 -7.51
N LEU A 391 29.91 18.54 -6.23
CA LEU A 391 29.65 17.22 -5.65
C LEU A 391 28.52 16.45 -6.35
N ALA A 392 27.50 17.14 -6.85
CA ALA A 392 26.39 16.51 -7.56
C ALA A 392 26.82 15.88 -8.88
N ASP A 393 27.73 16.55 -9.60
CA ASP A 393 28.29 16.10 -10.88
C ASP A 393 29.24 14.92 -10.66
N LEU A 394 30.15 15.05 -9.68
CA LEU A 394 31.06 13.97 -9.30
C LEU A 394 30.30 12.72 -8.85
N ARG A 395 29.20 12.90 -8.10
CA ARG A 395 28.34 11.78 -7.68
C ARG A 395 27.77 11.05 -8.88
N ILE A 396 27.23 11.76 -9.87
CA ILE A 396 26.61 11.08 -11.02
C ILE A 396 27.66 10.43 -11.93
N CYS A 397 28.82 11.07 -12.14
CA CYS A 397 29.95 10.46 -12.86
C CYS A 397 30.42 9.18 -12.18
N CYS A 398 30.64 9.22 -10.86
CA CYS A 398 31.04 8.05 -10.07
C CYS A 398 29.98 6.94 -10.13
N LEU A 399 28.69 7.28 -9.96
CA LEU A 399 27.56 6.36 -10.04
C LEU A 399 27.54 5.63 -11.40
N VAL A 400 27.67 6.39 -12.50
CA VAL A 400 27.68 5.88 -13.87
C VAL A 400 28.86 4.94 -14.11
N LEU A 401 30.08 5.38 -13.81
CA LEU A 401 31.30 4.61 -14.05
C LEU A 401 31.35 3.33 -13.21
N LEU A 402 31.02 3.38 -11.92
CA LEU A 402 31.00 2.18 -11.07
C LEU A 402 29.92 1.19 -11.47
N SER A 403 28.73 1.68 -11.84
CA SER A 403 27.66 0.80 -12.31
C SER A 403 28.03 0.10 -13.61
N TYR A 404 28.66 0.83 -14.53
CA TYR A 404 29.09 0.32 -15.82
C TYR A 404 30.26 -0.66 -15.68
N ALA A 405 31.32 -0.28 -14.96
CA ALA A 405 32.52 -1.11 -14.80
C ALA A 405 32.29 -2.34 -13.91
N GLY A 406 31.52 -2.20 -12.82
CA GLY A 406 31.24 -3.29 -11.88
C GLY A 406 30.01 -4.13 -12.23
N PHE A 407 29.35 -3.87 -13.36
CA PHE A 407 28.04 -4.42 -13.73
C PHE A 407 27.02 -4.32 -12.59
N LEU A 408 27.05 -3.29 -11.74
CA LEU A 408 26.29 -3.27 -10.50
C LEU A 408 24.79 -3.08 -10.75
N ARG A 409 23.95 -3.76 -9.95
CA ARG A 409 22.52 -3.42 -9.86
C ARG A 409 22.36 -2.18 -8.98
N TYR A 410 21.27 -1.43 -9.19
CA TYR A 410 20.95 -0.29 -8.33
C TYR A 410 20.97 -0.64 -6.84
N SER A 411 20.39 -1.78 -6.45
CA SER A 411 20.34 -2.18 -5.04
C SER A 411 21.72 -2.45 -4.45
N GLU A 412 22.67 -2.93 -5.25
CA GLU A 412 24.05 -3.17 -4.83
C GLU A 412 24.78 -1.83 -4.71
N LEU A 413 24.59 -0.95 -5.68
CA LEU A 413 25.21 0.38 -5.72
C LEU A 413 24.70 1.30 -4.61
N SER A 414 23.39 1.37 -4.37
CA SER A 414 22.80 2.30 -3.39
C SER A 414 23.13 1.92 -1.95
N HIS A 415 23.35 0.63 -1.68
CA HIS A 415 23.73 0.14 -0.36
C HIS A 415 25.25 0.08 -0.14
N LEU A 416 26.04 0.55 -1.11
CA LEU A 416 27.48 0.55 -1.00
C LEU A 416 27.93 1.54 0.08
N LYS A 417 28.69 1.03 1.04
CA LYS A 417 29.29 1.82 2.12
C LYS A 417 30.79 1.97 1.93
N ALA A 418 31.38 2.97 2.57
CA ALA A 418 32.82 3.21 2.47
C ALA A 418 33.63 2.01 2.98
N SER A 419 33.21 1.40 4.09
CA SER A 419 33.77 0.17 4.66
C SER A 419 33.74 -1.06 3.73
N ASN A 420 32.99 -1.02 2.62
CA ASN A 420 32.96 -2.09 1.64
C ASN A 420 34.04 -1.97 0.55
N LEU A 421 34.79 -0.87 0.55
CA LEU A 421 35.81 -0.56 -0.45
C LEU A 421 37.21 -0.86 0.09
N ARG A 422 38.00 -1.61 -0.68
CA ARG A 422 39.44 -1.78 -0.42
C ARG A 422 40.21 -1.34 -1.65
N PHE A 423 41.03 -0.31 -1.49
CA PHE A 423 41.83 0.26 -2.57
C PHE A 423 43.21 -0.38 -2.61
N TYR A 424 43.63 -0.76 -3.81
CA TYR A 424 44.99 -1.20 -4.13
C TYR A 424 45.54 -0.30 -5.25
N ASP A 425 46.81 -0.49 -5.61
CA ASP A 425 47.45 0.32 -6.64
C ASP A 425 46.85 0.08 -8.04
N SER A 426 46.51 -1.17 -8.35
CA SER A 426 45.99 -1.58 -9.66
C SER A 426 44.46 -1.63 -9.74
N HIS A 427 43.73 -1.64 -8.63
CA HIS A 427 42.29 -1.86 -8.62
C HIS A 427 41.61 -1.43 -7.31
N VAL A 428 40.28 -1.49 -7.29
CA VAL A 428 39.48 -1.45 -6.06
C VAL A 428 38.66 -2.74 -5.96
N GLU A 429 38.64 -3.33 -4.76
CA GLU A 429 37.72 -4.42 -4.41
C GLU A 429 36.47 -3.84 -3.75
N ILE A 430 35.31 -4.26 -4.23
CA ILE A 430 34.01 -3.86 -3.73
C ILE A 430 33.30 -5.09 -3.16
N THR A 431 33.11 -5.10 -1.84
CA THR A 431 32.38 -6.18 -1.17
C THR A 431 30.87 -5.94 -1.26
N ILE A 432 30.16 -6.85 -1.92
CA ILE A 432 28.70 -6.80 -2.06
C ILE A 432 28.05 -7.60 -0.92
N VAL A 433 27.57 -6.89 0.10
CA VAL A 433 27.01 -7.48 1.34
C VAL A 433 25.64 -8.12 1.11
N SER A 434 24.88 -7.66 0.11
CA SER A 434 23.60 -8.27 -0.24
C SER A 434 23.28 -8.08 -1.72
N SER A 435 22.74 -9.12 -2.35
CA SER A 435 22.22 -9.05 -3.71
C SER A 435 21.01 -9.97 -3.86
N LYS A 436 20.20 -9.76 -4.91
CA LYS A 436 19.04 -10.63 -5.19
C LYS A 436 19.44 -12.11 -5.35
N THR A 437 20.67 -12.39 -5.79
CA THR A 437 21.20 -13.73 -6.03
C THR A 437 22.02 -14.29 -4.87
N ASP A 438 22.34 -13.45 -3.87
CA ASP A 438 23.07 -13.81 -2.66
C ASP A 438 22.16 -13.68 -1.43
N VAL A 439 21.13 -14.54 -1.40
CA VAL A 439 20.11 -14.56 -0.34
C VAL A 439 20.72 -14.96 1.02
N TYR A 440 21.80 -15.75 1.01
CA TYR A 440 22.48 -16.25 2.22
C TYR A 440 23.67 -15.38 2.66
N ARG A 441 23.90 -14.22 2.03
CA ARG A 441 24.97 -13.26 2.38
C ARG A 441 26.36 -13.89 2.44
N GLN A 442 26.66 -14.77 1.50
CA GLN A 442 28.01 -15.34 1.39
C GLN A 442 29.04 -14.29 0.97
N GLY A 443 28.58 -13.13 0.46
CA GLY A 443 29.43 -12.04 0.02
C GLY A 443 29.98 -12.33 -1.36
N ASN A 444 29.93 -11.33 -2.25
CA ASN A 444 30.65 -11.39 -3.52
C ASN A 444 31.57 -10.18 -3.60
N VAL A 445 32.82 -10.39 -3.99
CA VAL A 445 33.77 -9.31 -4.25
C VAL A 445 33.78 -9.00 -5.74
N VAL A 446 33.61 -7.73 -6.09
CA VAL A 446 33.76 -7.23 -7.46
C VAL A 446 35.07 -6.46 -7.53
N VAL A 447 35.94 -6.84 -8.46
CA VAL A 447 37.23 -6.19 -8.68
C VAL A 447 37.10 -5.22 -9.84
N ILE A 448 37.38 -3.94 -9.63
CA ILE A 448 37.34 -2.91 -10.67
C ILE A 448 38.76 -2.37 -10.89
N ALA A 449 39.29 -2.56 -12.09
CA ALA A 449 40.62 -2.12 -12.47
C ALA A 449 40.75 -0.59 -12.46
N LYS A 450 41.88 -0.10 -11.95
CA LYS A 450 42.36 1.26 -12.16
C LYS A 450 42.93 1.32 -13.57
N THR A 451 42.59 2.37 -14.30
CA THR A 451 43.00 2.61 -15.68
C THR A 451 43.62 4.00 -15.77
N ASN A 452 44.46 4.23 -16.78
CA ASN A 452 45.10 5.53 -17.02
C ASN A 452 44.27 6.43 -17.94
N SER A 453 42.96 6.24 -17.99
CA SER A 453 42.03 6.98 -18.84
C SER A 453 41.20 7.95 -17.99
N ASP A 454 40.72 9.03 -18.61
CA ASP A 454 39.74 9.95 -18.00
C ASP A 454 38.44 9.26 -17.58
N LEU A 455 38.17 8.08 -18.15
CA LEU A 455 37.03 7.22 -17.78
C LEU A 455 37.35 6.26 -16.62
N CYS A 456 38.45 6.47 -15.89
CA CYS A 456 38.85 5.56 -14.82
C CYS A 456 37.84 5.56 -13.66
N PRO A 457 37.14 4.44 -13.41
CA PRO A 457 36.17 4.34 -12.32
C PRO A 457 36.82 4.50 -10.94
N VAL A 458 38.06 4.00 -10.77
CA VAL A 458 38.80 4.07 -9.50
C VAL A 458 39.23 5.51 -9.18
N ALA A 459 39.74 6.24 -10.18
CA ALA A 459 40.14 7.64 -10.01
C ALA A 459 38.92 8.53 -9.70
N MET A 460 37.83 8.36 -10.45
CA MET A 460 36.58 9.11 -10.20
C MET A 460 35.99 8.78 -8.82
N LEU A 461 36.03 7.52 -8.39
CA LEU A 461 35.58 7.13 -7.05
C LEU A 461 36.40 7.81 -5.94
N LYS A 462 37.74 7.80 -6.02
CA LYS A 462 38.59 8.49 -5.04
C LYS A 462 38.27 9.97 -4.97
N ARG A 463 38.23 10.64 -6.14
CA ARG A 463 37.88 12.06 -6.25
C ARG A 463 36.49 12.37 -5.66
N TYR A 464 35.51 11.51 -5.90
CA TYR A 464 34.17 11.69 -5.34
C TYR A 464 34.16 11.55 -3.80
N LEU A 465 34.84 10.53 -3.26
CA LEU A 465 34.90 10.31 -1.80
C LEU A 465 35.60 11.48 -1.08
N GLU A 466 36.67 11.99 -1.66
CA GLU A 466 37.38 13.19 -1.17
C GLU A 466 36.47 14.42 -1.17
N ALA A 467 35.83 14.73 -2.31
CA ALA A 467 34.89 15.85 -2.41
C ALA A 467 33.67 15.71 -1.48
N ALA A 468 33.26 14.47 -1.19
CA ALA A 468 32.16 14.16 -0.29
C ALA A 468 32.54 14.18 1.20
N ASN A 469 33.84 14.30 1.53
CA ASN A 469 34.38 14.13 2.88
C ASN A 469 33.99 12.79 3.53
N ILE A 470 34.00 11.69 2.77
CA ILE A 470 33.71 10.34 3.30
C ILE A 470 35.02 9.64 3.64
N SER A 471 35.18 9.25 4.91
CA SER A 471 36.30 8.39 5.32
C SER A 471 36.09 6.94 4.87
N ILE A 472 37.13 6.30 4.34
CA ILE A 472 37.11 4.91 3.87
C ILE A 472 36.79 3.92 5.01
N SER A 473 37.18 4.23 6.24
CA SER A 473 36.89 3.39 7.43
C SER A 473 35.46 3.53 7.95
N SER A 474 34.65 4.44 7.40
CA SER A 474 33.31 4.72 7.90
C SER A 474 32.26 3.72 7.43
N ASP A 475 31.19 3.56 8.20
CA ASP A 475 29.99 2.80 7.81
C ASP A 475 28.94 3.69 7.10
N GLU A 476 29.39 4.77 6.46
CA GLU A 476 28.53 5.68 5.72
C GLU A 476 28.21 5.17 4.30
N PHE A 477 26.96 5.36 3.86
CA PHE A 477 26.60 5.14 2.47
C PHE A 477 27.31 6.16 1.58
N ILE A 478 27.96 5.68 0.52
CA ILE A 478 28.72 6.57 -0.35
C ILE A 478 27.79 7.38 -1.27
N PHE A 479 26.66 6.80 -1.69
CA PHE A 479 25.65 7.49 -2.49
C PHE A 479 24.47 7.94 -1.63
N ARG A 480 24.47 9.23 -1.25
CA ARG A 480 23.41 9.88 -0.46
C ARG A 480 22.72 11.02 -1.22
N ALA A 481 21.58 11.47 -0.71
CA ALA A 481 20.97 12.73 -1.13
C ALA A 481 21.94 13.90 -0.89
N ILE A 482 21.86 14.93 -1.74
CA ILE A 482 22.69 16.13 -1.64
C ILE A 482 21.78 17.29 -1.26
N SER A 483 22.25 18.13 -0.33
CA SER A 483 21.63 19.39 0.06
C SER A 483 22.55 20.55 -0.29
N PHE A 484 21.96 21.67 -0.72
CA PHE A 484 22.68 22.91 -0.94
C PHE A 484 22.76 23.72 0.35
N LEU A 485 23.98 24.02 0.79
CA LEU A 485 24.22 24.83 1.97
C LEU A 485 24.49 26.27 1.56
N LYS A 486 23.49 27.15 1.74
CA LYS A 486 23.56 28.58 1.37
C LYS A 486 24.75 29.30 1.99
N SER A 487 25.11 28.99 3.24
CA SER A 487 26.17 29.67 3.98
C SER A 487 27.58 29.46 3.42
N ARG A 488 27.82 28.34 2.73
CA ARG A 488 29.12 28.02 2.12
C ARG A 488 29.04 27.92 0.60
N ASN A 489 27.93 28.36 0.00
CA ASN A 489 27.61 28.23 -1.42
C ASN A 489 28.02 26.87 -2.02
N SER A 490 27.78 25.77 -1.30
CA SER A 490 28.32 24.45 -1.64
C SER A 490 27.31 23.33 -1.46
N HIS A 491 27.50 22.28 -2.24
CA HIS A 491 26.72 21.06 -2.18
C HIS A 491 27.37 20.06 -1.22
N ILE A 492 26.61 19.58 -0.24
CA ILE A 492 27.08 18.58 0.73
C ILE A 492 26.14 17.38 0.74
N LEU A 493 26.65 16.22 1.17
CA LEU A 493 25.79 15.08 1.45
C LEU A 493 24.86 15.40 2.64
N CYS A 494 23.61 14.95 2.55
CA CYS A 494 22.67 15.05 3.65
C CYS A 494 23.19 14.28 4.88
N LYS A 495 23.08 14.90 6.07
CA LYS A 495 23.52 14.30 7.35
C LYS A 495 22.88 12.94 7.65
N ALA A 496 21.64 12.70 7.19
CA ALA A 496 20.99 11.42 7.35
C ALA A 496 21.74 10.34 6.55
N ASN A 497 22.31 9.34 7.24
CA ASN A 497 22.99 8.21 6.62
C ASN A 497 21.98 7.22 6.00
N LYS A 498 21.34 7.63 4.91
CA LYS A 498 20.35 6.84 4.16
C LYS A 498 20.78 6.68 2.70
N PRO A 499 20.59 5.50 2.11
CA PRO A 499 20.98 5.25 0.71
C PRO A 499 20.15 6.12 -0.24
N LEU A 500 20.73 6.51 -1.37
CA LEU A 500 20.04 7.22 -2.44
C LEU A 500 18.87 6.39 -2.97
N SER A 501 17.65 6.96 -3.01
CA SER A 501 16.44 6.24 -3.43
C SER A 501 16.46 5.87 -4.92
N TYR A 502 15.72 4.81 -5.29
CA TYR A 502 15.66 4.31 -6.67
C TYR A 502 15.15 5.39 -7.63
N THR A 503 14.07 6.04 -7.24
CA THR A 503 13.45 7.12 -8.02
C THR A 503 14.45 8.24 -8.25
N ARG A 504 15.17 8.69 -7.21
CA ARG A 504 16.13 9.78 -7.33
C ARG A 504 17.34 9.39 -8.19
N ALA A 505 17.90 8.21 -7.99
CA ALA A 505 19.01 7.71 -8.81
C ALA A 505 18.62 7.62 -10.30
N ARG A 506 17.41 7.14 -10.59
CA ARG A 506 16.88 7.07 -11.95
C ARG A 506 16.67 8.45 -12.56
N GLU A 507 16.09 9.39 -11.82
CA GLU A 507 15.90 10.77 -12.28
C GLU A 507 17.23 11.42 -12.65
N LEU A 508 18.24 11.30 -11.76
CA LEU A 508 19.57 11.86 -11.99
C LEU A 508 20.21 11.27 -13.25
N LEU A 509 20.16 9.94 -13.43
CA LEU A 509 20.69 9.32 -14.64
C LEU A 509 19.97 9.85 -15.90
N LEU A 510 18.64 9.90 -15.89
CA LEU A 510 17.87 10.30 -17.06
C LEU A 510 18.01 11.80 -17.38
N SER A 511 18.16 12.67 -16.37
CA SER A 511 18.46 14.09 -16.60
C SER A 511 19.84 14.24 -17.24
N THR A 512 20.86 13.57 -16.69
CA THR A 512 22.22 13.59 -17.21
C THR A 512 22.31 13.06 -18.64
N LEU A 513 21.60 11.96 -18.95
CA LEU A 513 21.55 11.42 -20.32
C LEU A 513 20.89 12.37 -21.31
N SER A 514 19.80 13.03 -20.90
CA SER A 514 19.13 14.03 -21.74
C SER A 514 20.03 15.22 -22.06
N GLU A 515 20.83 15.62 -21.08
CA GLU A 515 21.77 16.72 -21.18
C GLU A 515 22.97 16.47 -22.11
N VAL A 516 23.22 15.20 -22.47
CA VAL A 516 24.22 14.79 -23.48
C VAL A 516 23.58 14.33 -24.79
N GLY A 517 22.27 14.61 -24.98
CA GLY A 517 21.54 14.39 -26.23
C GLY A 517 20.86 13.03 -26.37
N CYS A 518 20.70 12.24 -25.29
CA CYS A 518 20.03 10.94 -25.33
C CYS A 518 18.52 11.06 -25.04
N LYS A 519 17.70 10.21 -25.69
CA LYS A 519 16.25 10.13 -25.43
C LYS A 519 15.97 9.35 -24.14
N LYS A 520 15.32 9.96 -23.15
CA LYS A 520 15.12 9.39 -21.80
C LYS A 520 14.36 8.06 -21.82
N GLU A 521 13.47 7.86 -22.79
CA GLU A 521 12.59 6.70 -22.91
C GLU A 521 13.37 5.43 -23.26
N GLN A 522 14.55 5.56 -23.86
CA GLN A 522 15.39 4.43 -24.26
C GLN A 522 16.17 3.84 -23.08
N PHE A 523 16.35 4.57 -21.99
CA PHE A 523 17.28 4.19 -20.92
C PHE A 523 16.62 3.97 -19.56
N GLY A 524 17.37 3.32 -18.67
CA GLY A 524 17.07 3.18 -17.25
C GLY A 524 18.32 2.78 -16.49
N LEU A 525 18.23 2.58 -15.16
CA LEU A 525 19.41 2.23 -14.34
C LEU A 525 20.07 0.91 -14.79
N HIS A 526 19.29 -0.05 -15.27
CA HIS A 526 19.83 -1.32 -15.80
C HIS A 526 20.56 -1.17 -17.14
N SER A 527 20.42 -0.04 -17.84
CA SER A 527 21.17 0.24 -19.07
C SER A 527 22.68 0.34 -18.83
N LEU A 528 23.11 0.78 -17.64
CA LEU A 528 24.54 0.82 -17.26
C LEU A 528 25.12 -0.60 -17.18
N ARG A 529 24.42 -1.47 -16.45
CA ARG A 529 24.79 -2.89 -16.30
C ARG A 529 24.77 -3.64 -17.64
N SER A 530 23.72 -3.42 -18.42
CA SER A 530 23.57 -3.97 -19.78
C SER A 530 24.70 -3.51 -20.71
N GLY A 531 25.05 -2.21 -20.63
CA GLY A 531 26.13 -1.61 -21.40
C GLY A 531 27.47 -2.23 -21.09
N GLY A 532 27.84 -2.30 -19.81
CA GLY A 532 29.13 -2.84 -19.39
C GLY A 532 29.33 -4.29 -19.82
N VAL A 533 28.32 -5.16 -19.61
CA VAL A 533 28.45 -6.58 -19.99
C VAL A 533 28.46 -6.77 -21.50
N SER A 534 27.68 -6.00 -22.25
CA SER A 534 27.67 -6.07 -23.71
C SER A 534 29.03 -5.66 -24.28
N GLU A 535 29.62 -4.59 -23.76
CA GLU A 535 30.96 -4.13 -24.16
C GLU A 535 32.04 -5.17 -23.85
N ALA A 536 32.02 -5.76 -22.65
CA ALA A 536 32.96 -6.80 -22.29
C ALA A 536 32.80 -8.08 -23.15
N ALA A 537 31.56 -8.44 -23.51
CA ALA A 537 31.30 -9.55 -24.43
C ALA A 537 31.82 -9.25 -25.84
N HIS A 538 31.62 -8.03 -26.36
CA HIS A 538 32.18 -7.62 -27.65
C HIS A 538 33.71 -7.64 -27.67
N ASN A 539 34.35 -7.34 -26.53
CA ASN A 539 35.79 -7.46 -26.32
C ASN A 539 36.26 -8.90 -26.05
N ARG A 540 35.39 -9.90 -26.27
CA ARG A 540 35.69 -11.34 -26.19
C ARG A 540 36.21 -11.78 -24.82
N ILE A 541 35.78 -11.11 -23.75
CA ILE A 541 36.07 -11.57 -22.38
C ILE A 541 35.40 -12.93 -22.16
N PRO A 542 36.12 -13.94 -21.65
CA PRO A 542 35.55 -15.27 -21.40
C PRO A 542 34.27 -15.23 -20.57
N GLU A 543 33.27 -16.02 -20.98
CA GLU A 543 31.95 -16.03 -20.37
C GLU A 543 31.97 -16.32 -18.86
N ARG A 544 32.87 -17.21 -18.41
CA ARG A 544 33.09 -17.49 -16.98
C ARG A 544 33.40 -16.23 -16.18
N LEU A 545 34.24 -15.34 -16.73
CA LEU A 545 34.60 -14.09 -16.08
C LEU A 545 33.42 -13.11 -16.09
N LEU A 546 32.66 -13.03 -17.19
CA LEU A 546 31.43 -12.23 -17.24
C LEU A 546 30.40 -12.69 -16.19
N LYS A 547 30.17 -14.00 -16.09
CA LYS A 547 29.26 -14.61 -15.09
C LYS A 547 29.71 -14.29 -13.67
N SER A 548 30.99 -14.47 -13.37
CA SER A 548 31.56 -14.16 -12.07
C SER A 548 31.43 -12.67 -11.72
N HIS A 549 31.87 -11.78 -12.63
CA HIS A 549 31.86 -10.32 -12.43
C HIS A 549 30.45 -9.75 -12.27
N GLY A 550 29.51 -10.21 -13.11
CA GLY A 550 28.11 -9.84 -12.99
C GLY A 550 27.34 -10.59 -11.91
N ARG A 551 27.92 -11.61 -11.26
CA ARG A 551 27.25 -12.46 -10.26
C ARG A 551 25.99 -13.12 -10.83
N TRP A 552 26.08 -13.67 -12.03
CA TRP A 552 25.00 -14.44 -12.65
C TRP A 552 25.15 -15.93 -12.36
N LYS A 553 24.07 -16.56 -11.86
CA LYS A 553 24.04 -18.01 -11.60
C LYS A 553 23.77 -18.84 -12.86
N THR A 554 23.07 -18.27 -13.84
CA THR A 554 22.64 -18.97 -15.07
C THR A 554 22.94 -18.13 -16.30
N ASP A 555 23.10 -18.81 -17.44
CA ASP A 555 23.43 -18.17 -18.73
C ASP A 555 22.28 -17.31 -19.23
N LEU A 556 21.04 -17.83 -19.15
CA LEU A 556 19.82 -17.07 -19.45
C LEU A 556 19.74 -15.71 -18.74
N ALA A 557 20.19 -15.64 -17.48
CA ALA A 557 20.17 -14.39 -16.73
C ALA A 557 21.25 -13.39 -17.19
N LYS A 558 22.38 -13.89 -17.71
CA LYS A 558 23.48 -13.11 -18.28
C LYS A 558 23.12 -12.66 -19.71
N ASP A 559 22.72 -13.59 -20.57
CA ASP A 559 22.31 -13.35 -21.97
C ASP A 559 21.12 -12.38 -22.05
N GLY A 560 20.25 -12.38 -21.04
CA GLY A 560 19.17 -11.40 -20.94
C GLY A 560 19.61 -9.93 -20.94
N TYR A 561 20.87 -9.64 -20.56
CA TYR A 561 21.49 -8.31 -20.55
C TYR A 561 22.40 -8.03 -21.76
N ILE A 562 22.96 -9.05 -22.41
CA ILE A 562 23.90 -8.83 -23.52
C ILE A 562 23.10 -8.44 -24.76
N LYS A 563 23.48 -7.33 -25.39
CA LYS A 563 22.95 -6.91 -26.69
C LYS A 563 24.07 -6.91 -27.73
N GLU A 564 24.02 -7.87 -28.64
CA GLU A 564 24.98 -7.99 -29.74
C GLU A 564 24.94 -6.77 -30.66
N ASN A 565 26.13 -6.26 -30.99
CA ASN A 565 26.28 -5.20 -31.96
C ASN A 565 25.99 -5.71 -33.39
N LEU A 566 25.68 -4.77 -34.30
CA LEU A 566 25.34 -5.10 -35.68
C LEU A 566 26.49 -5.84 -36.40
N LYS A 567 27.74 -5.47 -36.13
CA LYS A 567 28.93 -6.09 -36.75
C LYS A 567 29.00 -7.59 -36.45
N ASN A 568 28.79 -7.99 -35.20
CA ASN A 568 28.77 -9.38 -34.77
C ASN A 568 27.59 -10.14 -35.37
N ARG A 569 26.39 -9.54 -35.36
CA ARG A 569 25.20 -10.16 -35.97
C ARG A 569 25.39 -10.40 -37.47
N LEU A 570 25.98 -9.44 -38.18
CA LEU A 570 26.30 -9.57 -39.60
C LEU A 570 27.44 -10.57 -39.87
N SER A 571 28.32 -10.83 -38.90
CA SER A 571 29.43 -11.78 -39.11
C SER A 571 28.94 -13.20 -39.40
N VAL A 572 27.78 -13.58 -38.86
CA VAL A 572 27.15 -14.88 -39.11
C VAL A 572 26.81 -15.04 -40.59
N SER A 573 26.05 -14.11 -41.17
CA SER A 573 25.71 -14.19 -42.59
C SER A 573 26.91 -13.92 -43.49
N LYS A 574 27.83 -13.03 -43.09
CA LYS A 574 29.08 -12.79 -43.82
C LYS A 574 29.96 -14.04 -43.90
N SER A 575 29.99 -14.87 -42.85
CA SER A 575 30.76 -16.12 -42.88
C SER A 575 30.23 -17.16 -43.86
N LEU A 576 29.01 -16.98 -44.38
CA LEU A 576 28.43 -17.87 -45.38
C LEU A 576 28.92 -17.57 -46.80
N ASN A 577 29.55 -16.42 -47.04
CA ASN A 577 30.00 -15.96 -48.37
C ASN A 577 28.91 -16.06 -49.47
N LEU A 578 27.66 -15.78 -49.12
CA LEU A 578 26.51 -15.74 -50.04
C LEU A 578 26.30 -14.36 -50.65
#